data_AF-A0A4S8PVY7-F1
#
_entry.id   AF-A0A4S8PVY7-F1
#
_cell.length_a   1.000
_cell.length_b   1.000
_cell.length_c   1.000
_cell.angle_alpha   90.00
_cell.angle_beta   90.00
_cell.angle_gamma   90.00
#
_symmetry.space_group_name_H-M   'P 1'
#
loop_
_entity.id
_entity.type
_entity.pdbx_description
1 polymer ?
#
loop_
_entity_poly.entity_id
_entity_poly.type
_entity_poly.pdbx_seq_one_letter_code
_entity_poly.pdbx_strand_id
1 'polypeptide(L)'
;MGRRLLISIAFGLMTAVAAACTGPGDPGDNTTDSLPSQAESSTADESEPTPDEAAEAAVEAYWKAVDEAAAIPDPDYDALQEVATGQALQAAQDIAQSMVDQDQKQNGLAVISDTTVLERTPEEDPTTILIELCMDTSTAVIVDAGTEVPVEGEEYGRRGSRAEVLKSADGWVVDVVNVQELGSC
;
A
#
# COMPACT_ATOMS: atom_id res chain seq x y z
N MET A 1 43.67 5.44 -31.26
CA MET A 1 43.67 6.92 -31.28
C MET A 1 42.58 7.38 -30.30
N GLY A 2 42.90 7.84 -29.09
CA GLY A 2 43.17 9.25 -28.75
C GLY A 2 41.84 9.96 -28.45
N ARG A 3 41.52 10.49 -27.27
CA ARG A 3 42.32 11.25 -26.29
C ARG A 3 41.78 11.07 -24.87
N ARG A 4 42.71 11.06 -23.91
CA ARG A 4 42.49 11.28 -22.48
C ARG A 4 42.25 12.77 -22.21
N LEU A 5 41.45 13.10 -21.20
CA LEU A 5 41.73 14.25 -20.34
C LEU A 5 41.33 13.93 -18.90
N LEU A 6 42.34 13.94 -18.03
CA LEU A 6 42.26 14.00 -16.58
C LEU A 6 42.16 15.47 -16.17
N ILE A 7 41.51 15.79 -15.04
CA ILE A 7 41.92 16.83 -14.09
C ILE A 7 41.29 16.50 -12.72
N SER A 8 42.06 16.78 -11.69
CA SER A 8 41.99 16.26 -10.34
C SER A 8 41.84 17.40 -9.32
N ILE A 9 41.42 17.03 -8.09
CA ILE A 9 41.78 17.59 -6.76
C ILE A 9 41.08 18.87 -6.27
N ALA A 10 40.44 18.78 -5.09
CA ALA A 10 40.83 19.44 -3.82
C ALA A 10 39.66 19.33 -2.79
N PHE A 11 39.73 18.49 -1.76
CA PHE A 11 40.19 18.80 -0.38
C PHE A 11 39.58 20.06 0.27
N GLY A 12 38.72 19.84 1.27
CA GLY A 12 38.26 20.82 2.25
C GLY A 12 37.94 20.12 3.58
N LEU A 13 38.72 20.46 4.61
CA LEU A 13 38.92 19.80 5.90
C LEU A 13 38.07 20.48 7.01
N MET A 14 37.62 19.72 8.02
CA MET A 14 37.38 20.05 9.46
C MET A 14 36.59 21.33 9.84
N THR A 15 35.71 21.35 10.86
CA THR A 15 36.04 21.15 12.29
C THR A 15 34.76 21.03 13.14
N ALA A 16 34.85 20.26 14.23
CA ALA A 16 33.85 20.05 15.29
C ALA A 16 33.65 21.27 16.22
N VAL A 17 32.59 21.27 17.06
CA VAL A 17 32.64 21.35 18.55
C VAL A 17 31.21 21.19 19.12
N ALA A 18 31.14 20.46 20.23
CA ALA A 18 29.97 20.07 21.01
C ALA A 18 29.29 21.22 21.78
N ALA A 19 27.99 21.06 22.06
CA ALA A 19 27.31 21.72 23.17
C ALA A 19 26.53 20.67 23.97
N ALA A 20 27.20 20.12 24.98
CA ALA A 20 26.57 19.40 26.07
C ALA A 20 26.14 20.43 27.13
N CYS A 21 24.86 20.51 27.43
CA CYS A 21 24.35 21.21 28.61
C CYS A 21 23.72 20.17 29.55
N THR A 22 24.56 19.62 30.43
CA THR A 22 24.13 18.96 31.67
C THR A 22 23.87 20.05 32.71
N GLY A 23 22.62 20.21 33.12
CA GLY A 23 22.23 21.09 34.23
C GLY A 23 22.22 20.33 35.57
N PRO A 24 22.52 20.99 36.70
CA PRO A 24 22.82 20.35 37.98
C PRO A 24 21.55 19.92 38.74
N GLY A 25 21.60 18.73 39.33
CA GLY A 25 20.67 18.33 40.39
C GLY A 25 21.10 18.93 41.72
N ASP A 26 20.11 19.39 42.50
CA ASP A 26 20.23 19.69 43.93
C ASP A 26 19.10 18.92 44.67
N PRO A 27 19.38 18.35 45.87
CA PRO A 27 18.44 17.48 46.56
C PRO A 27 17.54 18.31 47.49
N GLY A 28 16.27 18.42 47.13
CA GLY A 28 15.23 19.00 47.98
C GLY A 28 14.21 17.96 48.41
N ASP A 29 14.41 17.39 49.60
CA ASP A 29 13.35 16.74 50.36
C ASP A 29 12.22 17.75 50.61
N ASN A 30 11.02 17.48 50.10
CA ASN A 30 9.77 17.98 50.68
C ASN A 30 8.64 17.03 50.33
N THR A 31 8.19 16.31 51.37
CA THR A 31 6.91 15.61 51.41
C THR A 31 5.77 16.59 51.12
N THR A 32 5.00 16.32 50.06
CA THR A 32 3.61 16.79 49.94
C THR A 32 2.85 15.75 49.13
N ASP A 33 1.98 15.07 49.85
CA ASP A 33 0.90 14.23 49.35
C ASP A 33 0.12 15.02 48.29
N SER A 34 0.13 14.55 47.05
CA SER A 34 -0.70 15.08 45.97
C SER A 34 -1.16 13.88 45.18
N LEU A 35 -2.47 13.65 45.30
CA LEU A 35 -3.24 12.61 44.65
C LEU A 35 -2.79 12.44 43.19
N PRO A 36 -2.75 11.21 42.65
CA PRO A 36 -2.65 11.05 41.21
C PRO A 36 -3.87 11.72 40.59
N SER A 37 -3.65 12.89 39.99
CA SER A 37 -4.54 13.46 38.99
C SER A 37 -4.54 12.43 37.87
N GLN A 38 -5.58 11.60 37.87
CA GLN A 38 -5.96 10.76 36.77
C GLN A 38 -6.00 11.68 35.56
N ALA A 39 -4.96 11.64 34.74
CA ALA A 39 -5.06 12.11 33.37
C ALA A 39 -6.18 11.25 32.81
N GLU A 40 -7.34 11.87 32.61
CA GLU A 40 -8.37 11.32 31.73
C GLU A 40 -7.68 11.14 30.40
N SER A 41 -7.17 9.94 30.17
CA SER A 41 -6.84 9.48 28.85
C SER A 41 -8.18 9.56 28.14
N SER A 42 -8.36 10.62 27.36
CA SER A 42 -9.41 10.68 26.36
C SER A 42 -9.19 9.47 25.47
N THR A 43 -9.85 8.37 25.81
CA THR A 43 -10.06 7.27 24.89
C THR A 43 -10.73 7.92 23.70
N ALA A 44 -9.97 8.13 22.63
CA ALA A 44 -10.57 8.42 21.35
C ALA A 44 -11.54 7.26 21.12
N ASP A 45 -12.83 7.58 21.07
CA ASP A 45 -13.87 6.64 20.68
C ASP A 45 -13.51 6.24 19.23
N GLU A 46 -12.86 5.10 19.08
CA GLU A 46 -12.59 4.51 17.76
C GLU A 46 -13.96 4.07 17.23
N SER A 47 -14.61 5.00 16.54
CA SER A 47 -15.89 4.76 15.91
C SER A 47 -15.70 3.67 14.86
N GLU A 48 -16.62 2.70 14.82
CA GLU A 48 -16.59 1.66 13.79
C GLU A 48 -16.64 2.31 12.39
N PRO A 49 -15.85 1.81 11.42
CA PRO A 49 -15.82 2.38 10.08
C PRO A 49 -17.20 2.25 9.43
N THR A 50 -17.57 3.25 8.64
CA THR A 50 -18.76 3.18 7.80
C THR A 50 -18.62 2.07 6.74
N PRO A 51 -19.73 1.56 6.18
CA PRO A 51 -19.67 0.58 5.09
C PRO A 51 -18.80 1.02 3.91
N ASP A 52 -18.84 2.31 3.58
CA ASP A 52 -18.06 2.88 2.49
C ASP A 52 -16.56 2.85 2.80
N GLU A 53 -16.15 3.34 3.98
CA GLU A 53 -14.76 3.31 4.43
C GLU A 53 -14.22 1.87 4.49
N ALA A 54 -15.05 0.92 4.95
CA ALA A 54 -14.67 -0.48 5.00
C ALA A 54 -14.53 -1.11 3.59
N ALA A 55 -15.39 -0.73 2.64
CA ALA A 55 -15.30 -1.20 1.26
C ALA A 55 -14.11 -0.58 0.50
N GLU A 56 -13.81 0.70 0.74
CA GLU A 56 -12.62 1.36 0.20
C GLU A 56 -11.34 0.69 0.73
N ALA A 57 -11.29 0.41 2.04
CA ALA A 57 -10.18 -0.33 2.65
C ALA A 57 -10.04 -1.75 2.08
N ALA A 58 -11.15 -2.44 1.76
CA ALA A 58 -11.12 -3.76 1.13
C ALA A 58 -10.52 -3.71 -0.28
N VAL A 59 -10.80 -2.66 -1.06
CA VAL A 59 -10.19 -2.46 -2.38
C VAL A 59 -8.69 -2.18 -2.28
N GLU A 60 -8.25 -1.37 -1.31
CA GLU A 60 -6.83 -1.13 -1.08
C GLU A 60 -6.11 -2.42 -0.64
N ALA A 61 -6.71 -3.18 0.27
CA ALA A 61 -6.19 -4.47 0.72
C ALA A 61 -6.11 -5.48 -0.44
N TYR A 62 -7.12 -5.52 -1.31
CA TYR A 62 -7.12 -6.34 -2.52
C TYR A 62 -5.91 -6.05 -3.41
N TRP A 63 -5.70 -4.79 -3.81
CA TRP A 63 -4.59 -4.45 -4.70
C TRP A 63 -3.24 -4.66 -4.06
N LYS A 64 -3.13 -4.41 -2.75
CA LYS A 64 -1.92 -4.72 -2.01
C LYS A 64 -1.61 -6.23 -2.03
N ALA A 65 -2.61 -7.08 -1.81
CA ALA A 65 -2.42 -8.53 -1.84
C ALA A 65 -2.04 -9.03 -3.26
N VAL A 66 -2.62 -8.43 -4.31
CA VAL A 66 -2.23 -8.69 -5.70
C VAL A 66 -0.77 -8.34 -5.93
N ASP A 67 -0.32 -7.16 -5.49
CA ASP A 67 1.07 -6.73 -5.63
C ASP A 67 2.03 -7.64 -4.85
N GLU A 68 1.66 -8.05 -3.63
CA GLU A 68 2.45 -8.95 -2.79
C GLU A 68 2.56 -10.36 -3.41
N ALA A 69 1.46 -10.88 -3.96
CA ALA A 69 1.43 -12.14 -4.69
C ALA A 69 2.30 -12.07 -5.96
N ALA A 70 2.28 -10.94 -6.68
CA ALA A 70 3.10 -10.71 -7.87
C ALA A 70 4.59 -10.50 -7.55
N ALA A 71 4.95 -10.09 -6.32
CA ALA A 71 6.33 -9.90 -5.89
C ALA A 71 7.04 -11.22 -5.50
N ILE A 72 6.29 -12.23 -5.03
CA ILE A 72 6.79 -13.58 -4.67
C ILE A 72 6.37 -14.66 -5.71
N PRO A 73 5.83 -14.22 -6.85
CA PRO A 73 4.95 -15.01 -7.74
C PRO A 73 4.23 -16.20 -7.09
N ASP A 74 3.27 -15.95 -6.20
CA ASP A 74 2.53 -17.00 -5.51
C ASP A 74 1.02 -16.92 -5.82
N PRO A 75 0.48 -17.78 -6.71
CA PRO A 75 -0.94 -17.81 -7.04
C PRO A 75 -1.82 -18.33 -5.90
N ASP A 76 -1.25 -19.00 -4.91
CA ASP A 76 -1.95 -19.50 -3.74
C ASP A 76 -1.70 -18.62 -2.51
N TYR A 77 -1.22 -17.38 -2.71
CA TYR A 77 -0.92 -16.45 -1.62
C TYR A 77 -2.15 -16.26 -0.73
N ASP A 78 -2.05 -16.69 0.53
CA ASP A 78 -3.19 -16.80 1.46
C ASP A 78 -4.01 -15.51 1.54
N ALA A 79 -3.35 -14.34 1.54
CA ALA A 79 -4.01 -13.05 1.63
C ALA A 79 -4.97 -12.77 0.47
N LEU A 80 -4.76 -13.35 -0.73
CA LEU A 80 -5.70 -13.20 -1.85
C LEU A 80 -7.08 -13.74 -1.49
N GLN A 81 -7.14 -14.87 -0.78
CA GLN A 81 -8.40 -15.50 -0.37
C GLN A 81 -9.07 -14.76 0.79
N GLU A 82 -8.32 -13.96 1.55
CA GLU A 82 -8.85 -13.13 2.64
C GLU A 82 -9.54 -11.87 2.11
N VAL A 83 -9.06 -11.31 1.00
CA VAL A 83 -9.50 -10.00 0.47
C VAL A 83 -10.35 -10.09 -0.80
N ALA A 84 -10.38 -11.25 -1.45
CA ALA A 84 -11.06 -11.45 -2.71
C ALA A 84 -11.92 -12.71 -2.73
N THR A 85 -12.95 -12.69 -3.57
CA THR A 85 -13.74 -13.85 -3.94
C THR A 85 -14.09 -13.78 -5.44
N GLY A 86 -14.83 -14.76 -5.93
CA GLY A 86 -15.42 -14.75 -7.27
C GLY A 86 -14.41 -14.48 -8.39
N GLN A 87 -14.74 -13.52 -9.25
CA GLN A 87 -13.93 -13.18 -10.43
C GLN A 87 -12.66 -12.43 -10.06
N ALA A 88 -12.69 -11.60 -9.02
CA ALA A 88 -11.53 -10.84 -8.57
C ALA A 88 -10.44 -11.77 -8.01
N LEU A 89 -10.82 -12.78 -7.21
CA LEU A 89 -9.87 -13.79 -6.73
C LEU A 89 -9.23 -14.52 -7.91
N GLN A 90 -10.02 -15.00 -8.86
CA GLN A 90 -9.50 -15.70 -10.03
C GLN A 90 -8.52 -14.81 -10.84
N ALA A 91 -8.87 -13.55 -11.08
CA ALA A 91 -8.00 -12.62 -11.79
C ALA A 91 -6.67 -12.37 -11.06
N ALA A 92 -6.70 -12.22 -9.74
CA ALA A 92 -5.49 -12.07 -8.93
C ALA A 92 -4.57 -13.29 -9.00
N GLN A 93 -5.14 -14.49 -8.92
CA GLN A 93 -4.40 -15.75 -9.03
C GLN A 93 -3.81 -15.91 -10.43
N ASP A 94 -4.56 -15.56 -11.48
CA ASP A 94 -4.09 -15.61 -12.87
C ASP A 94 -2.92 -14.63 -13.10
N ILE A 95 -2.94 -13.44 -12.49
CA ILE A 95 -1.81 -12.50 -12.52
C ILE A 95 -0.57 -13.13 -11.90
N ALA A 96 -0.67 -13.67 -10.68
CA ALA A 96 0.46 -14.28 -10.00
C ALA A 96 0.98 -15.53 -10.75
N GLN A 97 0.08 -16.36 -11.28
CA GLN A 97 0.44 -17.52 -12.09
C GLN A 97 1.16 -17.11 -13.38
N SER A 98 0.72 -16.03 -14.03
CA SER A 98 1.38 -15.48 -15.22
C SER A 98 2.82 -15.04 -14.92
N MET A 99 3.08 -14.50 -13.72
CA MET A 99 4.45 -14.17 -13.30
C MET A 99 5.31 -15.43 -13.13
N VAL A 100 4.76 -16.49 -12.53
CA VAL A 100 5.43 -17.80 -12.42
C VAL A 100 5.78 -18.36 -13.79
N ASP A 101 4.80 -18.39 -14.70
CA ASP A 101 4.95 -18.98 -16.03
C ASP A 101 6.01 -18.27 -16.88
N GLN A 102 6.23 -16.98 -16.62
CA GLN A 102 7.16 -16.13 -17.35
C GLN A 102 8.52 -15.95 -16.66
N ASP A 103 8.73 -16.57 -15.48
CA ASP A 103 9.92 -16.33 -14.63
C ASP A 103 10.13 -14.84 -14.31
N GLN A 104 9.01 -14.15 -14.03
CA GLN A 104 8.94 -12.72 -13.74
C GLN A 104 8.48 -12.48 -12.31
N LYS A 105 8.68 -11.26 -11.82
CA LYS A 105 8.07 -10.77 -10.58
C LYS A 105 7.87 -9.26 -10.65
N GLN A 106 7.06 -8.75 -9.74
CA GLN A 106 6.88 -7.33 -9.54
C GLN A 106 7.84 -6.77 -8.48
N ASN A 107 8.40 -5.60 -8.76
CA ASN A 107 9.10 -4.77 -7.79
C ASN A 107 8.29 -3.49 -7.54
N GLY A 108 8.03 -3.20 -6.26
CA GLY A 108 7.21 -2.06 -5.84
C GLY A 108 5.73 -2.39 -5.82
N LEU A 109 4.93 -1.37 -5.48
CA LEU A 109 3.48 -1.47 -5.30
C LEU A 109 2.78 -0.47 -6.21
N ALA A 110 1.57 -0.82 -6.62
CA ALA A 110 0.66 0.12 -7.24
C ALA A 110 0.15 1.11 -6.16
N VAL A 111 -0.15 2.33 -6.59
CA VAL A 111 -0.72 3.35 -5.71
C VAL A 111 -2.19 3.52 -6.05
N ILE A 112 -3.07 3.30 -5.07
CA ILE A 112 -4.51 3.54 -5.19
C ILE A 112 -4.81 4.99 -4.79
N SER A 113 -5.66 5.65 -5.56
CA SER A 113 -6.04 7.05 -5.39
C SER A 113 -7.41 7.34 -6.00
N ASP A 114 -7.96 8.53 -5.72
CA ASP A 114 -9.20 9.02 -6.34
C ASP A 114 -10.39 8.05 -6.19
N THR A 115 -10.44 7.31 -5.09
CA THR A 115 -11.50 6.34 -4.79
C THR A 115 -12.84 7.05 -4.61
N THR A 116 -13.88 6.53 -5.25
CA THR A 116 -15.24 7.07 -5.22
C THR A 116 -16.27 5.95 -5.19
N VAL A 117 -17.14 5.96 -4.19
CA VAL A 117 -18.34 5.09 -4.17
C VAL A 117 -19.34 5.55 -5.22
N LEU A 118 -19.66 4.67 -6.17
CA LEU A 118 -20.63 4.92 -7.22
C LEU A 118 -22.04 4.47 -6.82
N GLU A 119 -22.18 3.28 -6.24
CA GLU A 119 -23.47 2.66 -5.94
C GLU A 119 -23.42 1.84 -4.64
N ARG A 120 -24.57 1.76 -3.96
CA ARG A 120 -24.80 0.96 -2.74
C ARG A 120 -26.03 0.09 -2.95
N THR A 121 -25.90 -1.21 -2.73
CA THR A 121 -26.99 -2.16 -2.90
C THR A 121 -27.14 -3.07 -1.67
N PRO A 122 -28.26 -3.01 -0.94
CA PRO A 122 -29.26 -1.93 -0.96
C PRO A 122 -28.68 -0.60 -0.41
N GLU A 123 -29.41 0.52 -0.54
CA GLU A 123 -28.89 1.85 -0.15
C GLU A 123 -28.73 2.03 1.36
N GLU A 124 -29.66 1.52 2.18
CA GLU A 124 -29.70 1.76 3.64
C GLU A 124 -28.81 0.81 4.47
N ASP A 125 -28.57 -0.42 3.99
CA ASP A 125 -27.68 -1.41 4.62
C ASP A 125 -26.98 -2.18 3.50
N PRO A 126 -25.98 -1.57 2.86
CA PRO A 126 -25.36 -2.16 1.68
C PRO A 126 -24.71 -3.50 2.01
N THR A 127 -24.95 -4.45 1.12
CA THR A 127 -24.24 -5.72 1.05
C THR A 127 -23.31 -5.78 -0.16
N THR A 128 -23.48 -4.84 -1.08
CA THR A 128 -22.65 -4.65 -2.27
C THR A 128 -22.39 -3.17 -2.46
N ILE A 129 -21.14 -2.80 -2.72
CA ILE A 129 -20.74 -1.42 -3.02
C ILE A 129 -19.92 -1.44 -4.31
N LEU A 130 -20.28 -0.57 -5.26
CA LEU A 130 -19.50 -0.35 -6.47
C LEU A 130 -18.57 0.84 -6.25
N ILE A 131 -17.28 0.62 -6.42
CA ILE A 131 -16.22 1.63 -6.23
C ILE A 131 -15.51 1.85 -7.56
N GLU A 132 -15.29 3.13 -7.89
CA GLU A 132 -14.33 3.54 -8.92
C GLU A 132 -13.06 4.06 -8.25
N LEU A 133 -11.90 3.74 -8.81
CA LEU A 133 -10.60 4.16 -8.30
C LEU A 133 -9.63 4.45 -9.44
N CYS A 134 -8.57 5.17 -9.12
CA CYS A 134 -7.39 5.32 -9.98
C CYS A 134 -6.21 4.54 -9.40
N MET A 135 -5.63 3.67 -10.22
CA MET A 135 -4.45 2.90 -9.88
C MET A 135 -3.25 3.41 -10.68
N ASP A 136 -2.17 3.75 -10.00
CA ASP A 136 -0.89 4.10 -10.60
C ASP A 136 0.12 2.96 -10.46
N THR A 137 0.49 2.36 -11.59
CA THR A 137 1.46 1.25 -11.67
C THR A 137 2.87 1.72 -12.03
N SER A 138 3.14 3.03 -12.08
CA SER A 138 4.43 3.59 -12.49
C SER A 138 5.61 3.14 -11.61
N THR A 139 5.33 2.68 -10.39
CA THR A 139 6.32 2.16 -9.43
C THR A 139 6.27 0.65 -9.25
N ALA A 140 5.26 -0.03 -9.80
CA ALA A 140 5.05 -1.47 -9.75
C ALA A 140 5.66 -2.11 -11.02
N VAL A 141 6.99 -2.17 -11.07
CA VAL A 141 7.73 -2.56 -12.28
C VAL A 141 7.90 -4.08 -12.33
N ILE A 142 7.54 -4.69 -13.46
CA ILE A 142 7.79 -6.10 -13.71
C ILE A 142 9.23 -6.30 -14.16
N VAL A 143 9.90 -7.26 -13.53
CA VAL A 143 11.29 -7.63 -13.78
C VAL A 143 11.40 -9.13 -13.99
N ASP A 144 12.44 -9.55 -14.71
CA ASP A 144 12.89 -10.94 -14.71
C ASP A 144 13.33 -11.35 -13.29
N ALA A 145 12.83 -12.47 -12.79
CA ALA A 145 13.00 -12.87 -11.39
C ALA A 145 14.45 -13.23 -11.05
N GLY A 146 15.22 -13.73 -12.03
CA GLY A 146 16.61 -14.12 -11.84
C GLY A 146 17.61 -12.97 -11.97
N THR A 147 17.32 -11.99 -12.82
CA THR A 147 18.26 -10.92 -13.21
C THR A 147 17.89 -9.54 -12.71
N GLU A 148 16.66 -9.32 -12.21
CA GLU A 148 16.12 -8.02 -11.79
C GLU A 148 16.07 -6.97 -12.92
N VAL A 149 16.20 -7.40 -14.18
CA VAL A 149 16.12 -6.50 -15.33
C VAL A 149 14.65 -6.25 -15.66
N PRO A 150 14.21 -4.99 -15.83
CA PRO A 150 12.85 -4.68 -16.26
C PRO A 150 12.50 -5.36 -17.57
N VAL A 151 11.30 -5.91 -17.64
CA VAL A 151 10.78 -6.56 -18.85
C VAL A 151 10.52 -5.50 -19.93
N GLU A 152 11.01 -5.74 -21.15
CA GLU A 152 10.81 -4.82 -22.28
C GLU A 152 9.38 -4.92 -22.82
N GLY A 153 8.79 -3.77 -23.18
CA GLY A 153 7.46 -3.71 -23.79
C GLY A 153 6.31 -3.61 -22.79
N GLU A 154 6.59 -3.70 -21.49
CA GLU A 154 5.60 -3.43 -20.44
C GLU A 154 5.17 -1.97 -20.44
N GLU A 155 3.87 -1.74 -20.26
CA GLU A 155 3.28 -0.42 -20.18
C GLU A 155 2.80 -0.13 -18.74
N TYR A 156 3.38 0.90 -18.14
CA TYR A 156 3.07 1.37 -16.79
C TYR A 156 2.37 2.72 -16.82
N GLY A 157 1.63 3.00 -15.75
CA GLY A 157 1.01 4.31 -15.56
C GLY A 157 -0.29 4.24 -14.79
N ARG A 158 -1.02 5.36 -14.86
CA ARG A 158 -2.34 5.51 -14.26
C ARG A 158 -3.41 4.86 -15.12
N ARG A 159 -4.34 4.15 -14.49
CA ARG A 159 -5.53 3.56 -15.13
C ARG A 159 -6.68 3.48 -14.12
N GLY A 160 -7.89 3.73 -14.58
CA GLY A 160 -9.09 3.57 -13.79
C GLY A 160 -9.38 2.09 -13.55
N SER A 161 -10.05 1.80 -12.45
CA SER A 161 -10.62 0.49 -12.17
C SER A 161 -11.98 0.63 -11.52
N ARG A 162 -12.86 -0.35 -11.75
CA ARG A 162 -14.14 -0.48 -11.04
C ARG A 162 -14.19 -1.81 -10.31
N ALA A 163 -14.48 -1.74 -9.01
CA ALA A 163 -14.54 -2.90 -8.13
C ALA A 163 -15.95 -3.03 -7.53
N GLU A 164 -16.52 -4.22 -7.60
CA GLU A 164 -17.69 -4.58 -6.80
C GLU A 164 -17.19 -5.26 -5.52
N VAL A 165 -17.54 -4.68 -4.38
CA VAL A 165 -17.16 -5.15 -3.05
C VAL A 165 -18.37 -5.74 -2.37
N LEU A 166 -18.23 -6.95 -1.83
CA LEU A 166 -19.28 -7.69 -1.16
C LEU A 166 -19.06 -7.75 0.35
N LYS A 167 -20.14 -7.57 1.11
CA LYS A 167 -20.18 -7.82 2.54
C LYS A 167 -20.24 -9.34 2.79
N SER A 168 -19.22 -9.86 3.45
CA SER A 168 -19.13 -11.25 3.90
C SER A 168 -19.39 -11.35 5.42
N ALA A 169 -19.27 -12.55 5.98
CA ALA A 169 -19.36 -12.76 7.43
C ALA A 169 -18.16 -12.17 8.19
N ASP A 170 -17.00 -12.10 7.54
CA ASP A 170 -15.72 -11.74 8.15
C ASP A 170 -15.25 -10.31 7.77
N GLY A 171 -15.99 -9.62 6.91
CA GLY A 171 -15.65 -8.27 6.44
C GLY A 171 -16.07 -8.02 5.00
N TRP A 172 -15.51 -6.99 4.39
CA TRP A 172 -15.74 -6.66 2.98
C TRP A 172 -14.64 -7.27 2.10
N VAL A 173 -15.04 -7.87 0.98
CA VAL A 173 -14.12 -8.52 0.02
C VAL A 173 -14.45 -8.10 -1.41
N VAL A 174 -13.46 -8.06 -2.29
CA VAL A 174 -13.68 -7.73 -3.71
C VAL A 174 -14.15 -8.97 -4.47
N ASP A 175 -15.27 -8.88 -5.19
CA ASP A 175 -15.85 -10.00 -5.97
C ASP A 175 -15.61 -9.86 -7.47
N VAL A 176 -15.68 -8.63 -7.98
CA VAL A 176 -15.44 -8.31 -9.38
C VAL A 176 -14.52 -7.11 -9.47
N VAL A 177 -13.57 -7.16 -10.40
CA VAL A 177 -12.72 -6.01 -10.72
C VAL A 177 -12.59 -5.86 -12.23
N ASN A 178 -12.75 -4.63 -12.71
CA ASN A 178 -12.63 -4.28 -14.11
C ASN A 178 -11.60 -3.17 -14.26
N VAL A 179 -10.42 -3.52 -14.76
CA VAL A 179 -9.34 -2.57 -15.04
C VAL A 179 -9.56 -1.93 -16.40
N GLN A 180 -9.44 -0.61 -16.46
CA GLN A 180 -9.62 0.19 -17.67
C GLN A 180 -8.27 0.40 -18.41
N GLU A 181 -8.34 1.03 -19.58
CA GLU A 181 -7.15 1.35 -20.38
C GLU A 181 -6.21 2.34 -19.66
N LEU A 182 -4.92 2.30 -20.00
CA LEU A 182 -3.94 3.27 -19.51
C LEU A 182 -4.35 4.70 -19.88
N GLY A 183 -4.18 5.63 -18.93
CA GLY A 183 -4.56 7.04 -19.07
C GLY A 183 -6.05 7.34 -18.90
N SER A 184 -6.87 6.36 -18.51
CA SER A 184 -8.30 6.57 -18.17
C SER A 184 -8.49 7.36 -16.87
N CYS A 185 -7.48 7.35 -16.02
CA CYS A 185 -7.12 8.38 -15.06
C CYS A 185 -5.61 8.66 -15.24
#